data_AF-A0A959G108-F1
#
_entry.id   AF-A0A959G108-F1
#
_cell.length_a   1.000
_cell.length_b   1.000
_cell.length_c   1.000
_cell.angle_alpha   90.00
_cell.angle_beta   90.00
_cell.angle_gamma   90.00
#
_symmetry.space_group_name_H-M   'P 1'
#
loop_
_entity.id
_entity.type
_entity.pdbx_description
1 polymer ?
#
loop_
_entity_poly.entity_id
_entity_poly.type
_entity_poly.pdbx_seq_one_letter_code
_entity_poly.pdbx_strand_id
1 'polypeptide(L)'
;MAAKKKRLKEKIYPSDWLRNKPYDRASDYDRDFVRVANEVLQLIEAYQPWLLSHGIGKTHYRKLALFLSSYFEDFISEIGLWNTFIARNQELLGKPLPFYDLADYEPGELNPQDLSFLLWYFISLHSERFHGPDDPVILKFGQELYELLEESIDQVFVTDFYRSFLKIPDDIDFFELKSKFNWITFEAYLPALHFNKLVKEKMDEYLEKNPEIAQNPEMAYKHLYGL
;
A
#
# COMPACT_ATOMS: atom_id res chain seq x y z
N MET A 1 -18.88 -9.39 38.70
CA MET A 1 -17.54 -9.31 38.06
C MET A 1 -17.72 -9.42 36.56
N ALA A 2 -17.59 -8.31 35.83
CA ALA A 2 -17.70 -8.32 34.37
C ALA A 2 -16.45 -8.98 33.78
N ALA A 3 -16.64 -10.08 33.05
CA ALA A 3 -15.57 -10.68 32.27
C ALA A 3 -15.07 -9.65 31.26
N LYS A 4 -13.82 -9.19 31.43
CA LYS A 4 -13.10 -8.39 30.44
C LYS A 4 -13.06 -9.22 29.16
N LYS A 5 -13.96 -8.94 28.23
CA LYS A 5 -13.98 -9.54 26.89
C LYS A 5 -12.66 -9.12 26.24
N LYS A 6 -11.67 -10.01 26.25
CA LYS A 6 -10.36 -9.79 25.63
C LYS A 6 -10.63 -9.66 24.13
N ARG A 7 -10.88 -8.43 23.63
CA ARG A 7 -10.86 -8.16 22.18
C ARG A 7 -9.48 -8.61 21.74
N LEU A 8 -9.41 -9.72 21.01
CA LEU A 8 -8.25 -10.00 20.18
C LEU A 8 -8.19 -8.82 19.20
N LYS A 9 -7.39 -7.80 19.54
CA LYS A 9 -7.09 -6.71 18.62
C LYS A 9 -6.50 -7.37 17.38
N GLU A 10 -7.05 -7.07 16.22
CA GLU A 10 -6.43 -7.49 14.97
C GLU A 10 -5.00 -6.94 14.99
N LYS A 11 -4.00 -7.83 14.88
CA LYS A 11 -2.58 -7.47 14.99
C LYS A 11 -1.89 -7.82 13.69
N ILE A 12 -1.06 -6.93 13.19
CA ILE A 12 -0.18 -7.19 12.05
C ILE A 12 1.04 -7.95 12.55
N TYR A 13 1.31 -9.09 11.92
CA TYR A 13 2.48 -9.92 12.19
C TYR A 13 3.53 -9.71 11.10
N PRO A 14 4.80 -10.07 11.37
CA PRO A 14 5.86 -10.02 10.35
C PRO A 14 5.49 -10.75 9.05
N SER A 15 4.78 -11.88 9.13
CA SER A 15 4.30 -12.62 7.96
C SER A 15 3.28 -11.86 7.10
N ASP A 16 2.59 -10.88 7.66
CA ASP A 16 1.70 -10.00 6.89
C ASP A 16 2.49 -8.91 6.18
N TRP A 17 3.48 -8.34 6.88
CA TRP A 17 4.38 -7.31 6.36
C TRP A 17 5.22 -7.81 5.19
N LEU A 18 5.77 -9.02 5.31
CA LEU A 18 6.62 -9.63 4.28
C LEU A 18 5.91 -9.87 2.94
N ARG A 19 4.57 -9.88 2.89
CA ARG A 19 3.83 -10.10 1.63
C ARG A 19 4.06 -9.03 0.56
N ASN A 20 4.51 -7.85 0.97
CA ASN A 20 4.77 -6.73 0.08
C ASN A 20 6.29 -6.53 -0.16
N LYS A 21 7.14 -7.46 0.27
CA LYS A 21 8.60 -7.32 0.27
C LYS A 21 9.24 -8.20 -0.80
N PRO A 22 10.39 -7.80 -1.36
CA PRO A 22 11.12 -8.61 -2.33
C PRO A 22 11.94 -9.74 -1.66
N TYR A 23 11.63 -10.09 -0.41
CA TYR A 23 12.34 -11.06 0.41
C TYR A 23 11.40 -11.74 1.42
N ASP A 24 11.74 -12.97 1.81
CA ASP A 24 10.87 -13.84 2.62
C ASP A 24 11.28 -13.98 4.10
N ARG A 25 12.38 -13.35 4.51
CA ARG A 25 12.92 -13.47 5.87
C ARG A 25 12.90 -12.12 6.58
N ALA A 26 12.11 -12.03 7.63
CA ALA A 26 12.07 -10.86 8.49
C ALA A 26 13.41 -10.68 9.23
N SER A 27 13.76 -9.42 9.42
CA SER A 27 14.95 -8.95 10.14
C SER A 27 14.56 -7.92 11.20
N ASP A 28 15.56 -7.40 11.93
CA ASP A 28 15.35 -6.30 12.88
C ASP A 28 14.82 -5.03 12.20
N TYR A 29 15.16 -4.81 10.93
CA TYR A 29 14.62 -3.72 10.11
C TYR A 29 13.10 -3.83 9.98
N ASP A 30 12.56 -5.02 9.66
CA ASP A 30 11.13 -5.24 9.51
C ASP A 30 10.34 -5.09 10.82
N ARG A 31 10.99 -5.35 11.97
CA ARG A 31 10.34 -5.28 13.28
C ARG A 31 9.77 -3.89 13.55
N ASP A 32 10.51 -2.84 13.20
CA ASP A 32 10.12 -1.48 13.53
C ASP A 32 8.98 -1.00 12.62
N PHE A 33 8.99 -1.38 11.34
CA PHE A 33 7.84 -1.13 10.46
C PHE A 33 6.60 -1.93 10.83
N VAL A 34 6.75 -3.17 11.32
CA VAL A 34 5.63 -3.94 11.88
C VAL A 34 5.05 -3.25 13.12
N ARG A 35 5.88 -2.60 13.95
CA ARG A 35 5.42 -1.77 15.07
C ARG A 35 4.60 -0.59 14.54
N VAL A 36 5.15 0.21 13.61
CA VAL A 36 4.45 1.34 12.98
C VAL A 36 3.11 0.90 12.38
N ALA A 37 3.09 -0.23 11.66
CA ALA A 37 1.85 -0.77 11.08
C ALA A 37 0.79 -1.11 12.12
N ASN A 38 1.19 -1.57 13.31
CA ASN A 38 0.25 -1.80 14.41
C ASN A 38 -0.21 -0.51 15.09
N GLU A 39 0.57 0.56 15.06
CA GLU A 39 0.17 1.89 15.55
C GLU A 39 -0.80 2.56 14.56
N VAL A 40 -0.49 2.52 13.26
CA VAL A 40 -1.42 2.93 12.20
C VAL A 40 -2.73 2.13 12.28
N LEU A 41 -2.67 0.82 12.53
CA LEU A 41 -3.88 0.00 12.71
C LEU A 41 -4.71 0.44 13.91
N GLN A 42 -4.06 0.86 15.01
CA GLN A 42 -4.76 1.41 16.18
C GLN A 42 -5.41 2.76 15.85
N LEU A 43 -4.76 3.62 15.07
CA LEU A 43 -5.36 4.86 14.61
C LEU A 43 -6.59 4.57 13.72
N ILE A 44 -6.51 3.61 12.80
CA ILE A 44 -7.64 3.14 11.99
C ILE A 44 -8.81 2.67 12.88
N GLU A 45 -8.57 2.11 14.07
CA GLU A 45 -9.66 1.72 14.99
C GLU A 45 -10.56 2.90 15.37
N ALA A 46 -10.02 4.12 15.46
CA ALA A 46 -10.77 5.33 15.77
C ALA A 46 -11.71 5.77 14.63
N TYR A 47 -11.36 5.43 13.38
CA TYR A 47 -12.11 5.80 12.18
C TYR A 47 -13.05 4.70 11.66
N GLN A 48 -13.14 3.56 12.34
CA GLN A 48 -13.96 2.41 11.90
C GLN A 48 -15.43 2.76 11.59
N PRO A 49 -16.15 3.58 12.38
CA PRO A 49 -17.55 3.90 12.05
C PRO A 49 -17.67 4.60 10.69
N TRP A 50 -16.78 5.55 10.41
CA TRP A 50 -16.75 6.27 9.15
C TRP A 50 -16.31 5.34 8.01
N LEU A 51 -15.24 4.56 8.19
CA LEU A 51 -14.76 3.59 7.21
C LEU A 51 -15.84 2.54 6.84
N LEU A 52 -16.54 1.98 7.84
CA LEU A 52 -17.66 1.05 7.62
C LEU A 52 -18.79 1.69 6.82
N SER A 53 -19.13 2.95 7.13
CA SER A 53 -20.15 3.68 6.38
C SER A 53 -19.76 3.88 4.91
N HIS A 54 -18.48 3.74 4.58
CA HIS A 54 -17.94 3.82 3.22
C HIS A 54 -17.56 2.45 2.63
N GLY A 55 -18.05 1.35 3.19
CA GLY A 55 -17.81 0.00 2.66
C GLY A 55 -16.43 -0.59 2.99
N ILE A 56 -15.61 0.14 3.75
CA ILE A 56 -14.30 -0.33 4.20
C ILE A 56 -14.49 -1.16 5.47
N GLY A 57 -14.69 -2.47 5.26
CA GLY A 57 -14.84 -3.46 6.33
C GLY A 57 -13.54 -3.89 7.01
N LYS A 58 -13.66 -4.74 8.04
CA LYS A 58 -12.53 -5.26 8.84
C LYS A 58 -11.41 -5.90 8.02
N THR A 59 -11.76 -6.59 6.93
CA THR A 59 -10.80 -7.21 6.02
C THR A 59 -9.88 -6.20 5.33
N HIS A 60 -10.28 -4.92 5.28
CA HIS A 60 -9.52 -3.84 4.68
C HIS A 60 -8.62 -3.09 5.68
N TYR A 61 -8.95 -3.07 6.97
CA TYR A 61 -8.17 -2.28 7.94
C TYR A 61 -6.71 -2.69 8.01
N ARG A 62 -6.45 -4.00 8.05
CA ARG A 62 -5.08 -4.53 8.00
C ARG A 62 -4.38 -4.16 6.70
N LYS A 63 -5.08 -4.23 5.56
CA LYS A 63 -4.53 -3.85 4.26
C LYS A 63 -4.20 -2.37 4.18
N LEU A 64 -5.08 -1.51 4.70
CA LEU A 64 -4.87 -0.06 4.77
C LEU A 64 -3.67 0.27 5.66
N ALA A 65 -3.56 -0.36 6.83
CA ALA A 65 -2.43 -0.12 7.72
C ALA A 65 -1.09 -0.56 7.09
N LEU A 66 -1.06 -1.73 6.44
CA LEU A 66 0.11 -2.20 5.68
C LEU A 66 0.45 -1.25 4.52
N PHE A 67 -0.56 -0.76 3.79
CA PHE A 67 -0.40 0.16 2.68
C PHE A 67 0.23 1.49 3.14
N LEU A 68 -0.35 2.13 4.16
CA LEU A 68 0.15 3.40 4.71
C LEU A 68 1.54 3.26 5.36
N SER A 69 1.81 2.13 6.00
CA SER A 69 3.15 1.88 6.58
C SER A 69 4.20 1.53 5.54
N SER A 70 3.79 0.99 4.39
CA SER A 70 4.71 0.76 3.27
C SER A 70 5.05 2.07 2.55
N TYR A 71 4.15 3.06 2.53
CA TYR A 71 4.48 4.42 2.14
C TYR A 71 5.55 5.02 3.06
N PHE A 72 5.40 4.85 4.38
CA PHE A 72 6.41 5.29 5.33
C PHE A 72 7.78 4.63 5.09
N GLU A 73 7.81 3.32 4.79
CA GLU A 73 9.04 2.63 4.42
C GLU A 73 9.64 3.17 3.11
N ASP A 74 8.82 3.45 2.10
CA ASP A 74 9.24 4.05 0.84
C ASP A 74 9.92 5.42 1.06
N PHE A 75 9.35 6.24 1.94
CA PHE A 75 9.94 7.50 2.38
C PHE A 75 11.28 7.28 3.10
N ILE A 76 11.29 6.51 4.19
CA ILE A 76 12.48 6.30 5.04
C ILE A 76 13.64 5.64 4.29
N SER A 77 13.33 4.68 3.41
CA SER A 77 14.35 3.89 2.70
C SER A 77 14.64 4.41 1.29
N GLU A 78 14.08 5.59 0.94
CA GLU A 78 14.23 6.21 -0.37
C GLU A 78 13.98 5.25 -1.54
N ILE A 79 12.94 4.40 -1.44
CA ILE A 79 12.65 3.38 -2.46
C ILE A 79 12.26 4.06 -3.79
N GLY A 80 11.55 5.18 -3.70
CA GLY A 80 11.25 6.08 -4.81
C GLY A 80 9.92 5.81 -5.51
N LEU A 81 9.03 4.98 -4.96
CA LEU A 81 7.74 4.65 -5.59
C LEU A 81 6.81 5.87 -5.56
N TRP A 82 6.66 6.50 -4.41
CA TRP A 82 5.88 7.72 -4.23
C TRP A 82 6.48 8.90 -4.97
N ASN A 83 7.81 9.09 -4.85
CA ASN A 83 8.52 10.16 -5.55
C ASN A 83 8.35 10.07 -7.07
N THR A 84 8.36 8.86 -7.63
CA THR A 84 8.07 8.63 -9.06
C THR A 84 6.62 9.00 -9.39
N PHE A 85 5.67 8.66 -8.53
CA PHE A 85 4.25 8.99 -8.72
C PHE A 85 4.02 10.51 -8.75
N ILE A 86 4.52 11.25 -7.76
CA ILE A 86 4.35 12.72 -7.69
C ILE A 86 5.11 13.44 -8.81
N ALA A 87 6.31 12.96 -9.18
CA ALA A 87 7.05 13.51 -10.31
C ALA A 87 6.26 13.34 -11.62
N ARG A 88 5.64 12.17 -11.82
CA ARG A 88 4.83 11.94 -13.01
C ARG A 88 3.57 12.80 -13.05
N ASN A 89 2.93 13.04 -11.90
CA ASN A 89 1.82 13.97 -11.79
C ASN A 89 2.26 15.41 -12.08
N GLN A 90 3.42 15.83 -11.59
CA GLN A 90 3.98 17.15 -11.88
C GLN A 90 4.19 17.34 -13.39
N GLU A 91 4.74 16.35 -14.08
CA GLU A 91 4.94 16.38 -15.53
C GLU A 91 3.62 16.44 -16.31
N LEU A 92 2.61 15.67 -15.89
CA LEU A 92 1.35 15.53 -16.64
C LEU A 92 0.33 16.62 -16.32
N LEU A 93 0.27 17.09 -15.07
CA LEU A 93 -0.79 17.92 -14.53
C LEU A 93 -0.27 19.27 -14.00
N GLY A 94 1.04 19.49 -13.99
CA GLY A 94 1.66 20.72 -13.47
C GLY A 94 1.69 20.84 -11.95
N LYS A 95 1.33 19.78 -11.21
CA LYS A 95 1.34 19.72 -9.74
C LYS A 95 1.60 18.30 -9.23
N PRO A 96 2.26 18.10 -8.07
CA PRO A 96 2.62 16.78 -7.57
C PRO A 96 1.40 15.95 -7.13
N LEU A 97 0.39 16.61 -6.55
CA LEU A 97 -0.86 15.98 -6.17
C LEU A 97 -2.06 16.70 -6.79
N PRO A 98 -3.02 15.96 -7.36
CA PRO A 98 -4.30 16.53 -7.68
C PRO A 98 -5.10 16.83 -6.39
N PHE A 99 -6.01 17.81 -6.48
CA PHE A 99 -7.03 18.16 -5.47
C PHE A 99 -6.61 18.90 -4.19
N TYR A 100 -5.41 18.69 -3.66
CA TYR A 100 -5.01 19.29 -2.39
C TYR A 100 -4.42 20.70 -2.52
N ASP A 101 -4.50 21.48 -1.45
CA ASP A 101 -3.72 22.71 -1.29
C ASP A 101 -2.27 22.35 -0.97
N LEU A 102 -1.36 22.94 -1.73
CA LEU A 102 0.07 22.65 -1.73
C LEU A 102 0.91 23.87 -1.36
N ALA A 103 0.30 24.90 -0.77
CA ALA A 103 1.03 26.09 -0.32
C ALA A 103 2.17 25.76 0.65
N ASP A 104 1.95 24.80 1.54
CA ASP A 104 2.92 24.33 2.55
C ASP A 104 3.50 22.93 2.21
N TYR A 105 3.43 22.52 0.94
CA TYR A 105 3.95 21.22 0.50
C TYR A 105 5.46 21.29 0.23
N GLU A 106 6.24 20.44 0.90
CA GLU A 106 7.69 20.37 0.70
C GLU A 106 8.07 19.05 -0.03
N PRO A 107 8.51 19.11 -1.29
CA PRO A 107 8.91 17.92 -2.04
C PRO A 107 10.07 17.17 -1.39
N GLY A 108 9.90 15.86 -1.20
CA GLY A 108 10.92 15.00 -0.60
C GLY A 108 10.82 14.89 0.93
N GLU A 109 9.96 15.68 1.56
CA GLU A 109 9.59 15.54 2.96
C GLU A 109 8.27 14.77 3.12
N LEU A 110 7.96 14.37 4.35
CA LEU A 110 6.64 13.82 4.67
C LEU A 110 5.61 14.95 4.63
N ASN A 111 4.49 14.77 3.92
CA ASN A 111 3.41 15.76 3.88
C ASN A 111 2.06 15.13 4.27
N PRO A 112 1.18 15.83 5.02
CA PRO A 112 -0.15 15.33 5.34
C PRO A 112 -1.03 15.15 4.08
N GLN A 113 -0.79 15.94 3.03
CA GLN A 113 -1.47 15.83 1.74
C GLN A 113 -1.19 14.48 1.05
N ASP A 114 0.03 13.95 1.18
CA ASP A 114 0.38 12.64 0.64
C ASP A 114 -0.46 11.55 1.31
N LEU A 115 -0.60 11.61 2.64
CA LEU A 115 -1.36 10.66 3.43
C LEU A 115 -2.87 10.77 3.21
N SER A 116 -3.40 11.99 3.08
CA SER A 116 -4.78 12.21 2.66
C SER A 116 -5.05 11.63 1.27
N PHE A 117 -4.14 11.85 0.30
CA PHE A 117 -4.25 11.27 -1.03
C PHE A 117 -4.24 9.75 -0.98
N LEU A 118 -3.29 9.14 -0.28
CA LEU A 118 -3.15 7.69 -0.17
C LEU A 118 -4.37 7.05 0.50
N LEU A 119 -4.90 7.69 1.54
CA LEU A 119 -6.14 7.26 2.20
C LEU A 119 -7.33 7.32 1.25
N TRP A 120 -7.55 8.46 0.60
CA TRP A 120 -8.60 8.63 -0.40
C TRP A 120 -8.47 7.59 -1.52
N TYR A 121 -7.27 7.44 -2.08
CA TYR A 121 -6.98 6.50 -3.17
C TYR A 121 -7.31 5.05 -2.78
N PHE A 122 -6.90 4.61 -1.59
CA PHE A 122 -7.22 3.28 -1.09
C PHE A 122 -8.73 3.08 -0.95
N ILE A 123 -9.45 4.05 -0.39
CA ILE A 123 -10.91 3.97 -0.20
C ILE A 123 -11.61 3.94 -1.55
N SER A 124 -11.25 4.81 -2.50
CA SER A 124 -11.84 4.87 -3.84
C SER A 124 -11.67 3.58 -4.63
N LEU A 125 -10.61 2.81 -4.38
CA LEU A 125 -10.41 1.52 -5.04
C LEU A 125 -11.23 0.38 -4.42
N HIS A 126 -11.62 0.47 -3.15
CA HIS A 126 -12.31 -0.58 -2.40
C HIS A 126 -13.77 -0.27 -2.08
N SER A 127 -14.20 0.98 -2.25
CA SER A 127 -15.56 1.43 -2.03
C SER A 127 -16.33 1.50 -3.34
N GLU A 128 -17.60 1.08 -3.31
CA GLU A 128 -18.54 1.33 -4.40
C GLU A 128 -19.17 2.74 -4.33
N ARG A 129 -18.83 3.51 -3.30
CA ARG A 129 -19.33 4.87 -3.08
C ARG A 129 -18.29 5.88 -3.56
N PHE A 130 -18.76 6.97 -4.16
CA PHE A 130 -17.91 8.11 -4.51
C PHE A 130 -17.56 8.92 -3.25
N HIS A 131 -16.29 9.29 -3.11
CA HIS A 131 -15.78 10.16 -2.04
C HIS A 131 -14.92 11.27 -2.63
N GLY A 132 -15.17 12.49 -2.16
CA GLY A 132 -14.32 13.62 -2.48
C GLY A 132 -12.95 13.47 -1.83
N PRO A 133 -11.84 13.82 -2.52
CA PRO A 133 -10.51 13.85 -1.93
C PRO A 133 -10.37 14.89 -0.81
N ASP A 134 -11.27 15.86 -0.76
CA ASP A 134 -11.38 16.96 0.21
C ASP A 134 -12.32 16.67 1.39
N ASP A 135 -12.74 15.42 1.58
CA ASP A 135 -13.58 15.04 2.73
C ASP A 135 -12.88 15.42 4.06
N PRO A 136 -13.55 16.18 4.96
CA PRO A 136 -12.93 16.64 6.20
C PRO A 136 -12.41 15.53 7.11
N VAL A 137 -13.01 14.33 7.06
CA VAL A 137 -12.55 13.16 7.81
C VAL A 137 -11.29 12.58 7.18
N ILE A 138 -11.18 12.56 5.85
CA ILE A 138 -9.95 12.16 5.14
C ILE A 138 -8.80 13.12 5.46
N LEU A 139 -9.07 14.43 5.42
CA LEU A 139 -8.07 15.46 5.73
C LEU A 139 -7.57 15.34 7.17
N LYS A 140 -8.51 15.24 8.13
CA LYS A 140 -8.18 15.05 9.53
C LYS A 140 -7.39 13.75 9.77
N PHE A 141 -7.81 12.65 9.15
CA PHE A 141 -7.14 11.37 9.30
C PHE A 141 -5.74 11.40 8.67
N GLY A 142 -5.57 12.03 7.50
CA GLY A 142 -4.25 12.27 6.90
C GLY A 142 -3.31 13.05 7.82
N GLN A 143 -3.81 14.08 8.50
CA GLN A 143 -3.05 14.84 9.48
C GLN A 143 -2.63 14.00 10.71
N GLU A 144 -3.54 13.22 11.29
CA GLU A 144 -3.19 12.35 12.43
C GLU A 144 -2.23 11.21 12.03
N LEU A 145 -2.29 10.75 10.77
CA LEU A 145 -1.30 9.82 10.22
C LEU A 145 0.06 10.49 10.05
N TYR A 146 0.08 11.75 9.59
CA TYR A 146 1.32 12.52 9.44
C TYR A 146 2.04 12.62 10.78
N GLU A 147 1.34 13.06 11.82
CA GLU A 147 1.89 13.21 13.17
C GLU A 147 2.47 11.89 13.70
N LEU A 148 1.72 10.78 13.53
CA LEU A 148 2.18 9.45 13.95
C LEU A 148 3.46 9.01 13.23
N LEU A 149 3.53 9.23 11.91
CA LEU A 149 4.67 8.82 11.10
C LEU A 149 5.88 9.73 11.31
N GLU A 150 5.68 11.04 11.46
CA GLU A 150 6.72 12.01 11.80
C GLU A 150 7.39 11.63 13.13
N GLU A 151 6.62 11.34 14.18
CA GLU A 151 7.14 10.86 15.47
C GLU A 151 7.88 9.52 15.36
N SER A 152 7.61 8.74 14.32
CA SER A 152 8.21 7.42 14.10
C SER A 152 9.53 7.46 13.35
N ILE A 153 9.91 8.59 12.73
CA ILE A 153 11.13 8.73 11.90
C ILE A 153 12.38 8.31 12.68
N ASP A 154 12.57 8.84 13.89
CA ASP A 154 13.74 8.56 14.72
C ASP A 154 13.73 7.17 15.38
N GLN A 155 12.67 6.40 15.16
CA GLN A 155 12.44 5.10 15.82
C GLN A 155 12.59 3.91 14.88
N VAL A 156 12.97 4.13 13.62
CA VAL A 156 13.14 3.08 12.61
C VAL A 156 14.59 2.98 12.15
N PHE A 157 15.06 1.75 11.94
CA PHE A 157 16.37 1.53 11.32
C PHE A 157 16.31 1.69 9.80
N VAL A 158 17.29 2.40 9.24
CA VAL A 158 17.49 2.53 7.79
C VAL A 158 18.55 1.52 7.33
N THR A 159 18.35 0.94 6.15
CA THR A 159 19.32 0.03 5.52
C THR A 159 19.48 0.36 4.04
N ASP A 160 20.62 0.00 3.46
CA ASP A 160 20.88 0.14 2.02
C ASP A 160 20.26 -0.98 1.16
N PHE A 161 19.32 -1.76 1.73
CA PHE A 161 18.75 -2.92 1.06
C PHE A 161 18.09 -2.54 -0.26
N TYR A 162 17.11 -1.62 -0.26
CA TYR A 162 16.38 -1.25 -1.47
C TYR A 162 17.28 -0.56 -2.49
N ARG A 163 18.20 0.31 -2.05
CA ARG A 163 19.23 0.91 -2.91
C ARG A 163 20.09 -0.15 -3.62
N SER A 164 20.39 -1.26 -2.95
CA SER A 164 21.14 -2.37 -3.54
C SER A 164 20.27 -3.25 -4.44
N PHE A 165 19.06 -3.57 -3.97
CA PHE A 165 18.09 -4.41 -4.68
C PHE A 165 17.63 -3.76 -5.99
N LEU A 166 17.42 -2.45 -6.03
CA LEU A 166 16.93 -1.73 -7.22
C LEU A 166 18.02 -1.41 -8.25
N LYS A 167 19.29 -1.73 -8.00
CA LYS A 167 20.33 -1.60 -9.03
C LYS A 167 20.06 -2.55 -10.19
N ILE A 168 20.16 -2.01 -11.40
CA ILE A 168 20.05 -2.76 -12.64
C ILE A 168 21.38 -2.58 -13.39
N PRO A 169 22.35 -3.49 -13.24
CA PRO A 169 23.58 -3.46 -14.02
C PRO A 169 23.29 -3.86 -15.48
N ASP A 170 24.17 -3.45 -16.41
CA ASP A 170 24.00 -3.72 -17.85
C ASP A 170 24.00 -5.23 -18.19
N ASP A 171 24.60 -6.06 -17.33
CA ASP A 171 24.73 -7.50 -17.47
C ASP A 171 23.75 -8.30 -16.59
N ILE A 172 22.69 -7.66 -16.07
CA ILE A 172 21.68 -8.32 -15.25
C ILE A 172 21.05 -9.53 -15.97
N ASP A 173 20.92 -10.65 -15.27
CA ASP A 173 20.22 -11.82 -15.79
C ASP A 173 18.71 -11.59 -15.88
N PHE A 174 18.07 -12.22 -16.87
CA PHE A 174 16.63 -12.11 -17.11
C PHE A 174 15.79 -12.47 -15.88
N PHE A 175 16.14 -13.52 -15.13
CA PHE A 175 15.36 -13.95 -13.98
C PHE A 175 15.44 -12.96 -12.83
N GLU A 176 16.61 -12.35 -12.62
CA GLU A 176 16.77 -11.30 -11.62
C GLU A 176 15.97 -10.05 -11.99
N LEU A 177 16.11 -9.58 -13.24
CA LEU A 177 15.35 -8.44 -13.74
C LEU A 177 13.84 -8.68 -13.64
N LYS A 178 13.38 -9.86 -14.07
CA LYS A 178 11.98 -10.29 -13.97
C LYS A 178 11.49 -10.30 -12.53
N SER A 179 12.29 -10.78 -11.58
CA SER A 179 11.94 -10.78 -10.16
C SER A 179 11.75 -9.36 -9.62
N LYS A 180 12.63 -8.42 -9.96
CA LYS A 180 12.48 -7.00 -9.58
C LYS A 180 11.19 -6.39 -10.15
N PHE A 181 10.92 -6.60 -11.45
CA PHE A 181 9.69 -6.10 -12.09
C PHE A 181 8.42 -6.72 -11.50
N ASN A 182 8.45 -8.01 -11.20
CA ASN A 182 7.33 -8.69 -10.56
C ASN A 182 7.02 -8.07 -9.20
N TRP A 183 8.04 -7.85 -8.36
CA TRP A 183 7.85 -7.20 -7.07
C TRP A 183 7.26 -5.79 -7.23
N ILE A 184 7.88 -4.93 -8.06
CA ILE A 184 7.39 -3.55 -8.29
C ILE A 184 5.91 -3.55 -8.73
N THR A 185 5.54 -4.47 -9.61
CA THR A 185 4.21 -4.47 -10.24
C THR A 185 3.13 -5.07 -9.35
N PHE A 186 3.41 -6.18 -8.68
CA PHE A 186 2.38 -7.02 -8.06
C PHE A 186 2.44 -7.07 -6.53
N GLU A 187 3.55 -6.65 -5.92
CA GLU A 187 3.79 -6.78 -4.47
C GLU A 187 4.05 -5.42 -3.79
N ALA A 188 4.71 -4.49 -4.48
CA ALA A 188 4.98 -3.16 -3.95
C ALA A 188 3.69 -2.36 -3.72
N TYR A 189 3.62 -1.65 -2.59
CA TYR A 189 2.36 -1.15 -2.03
C TYR A 189 1.52 -0.28 -2.99
N LEU A 190 2.17 0.62 -3.75
CA LEU A 190 1.49 1.60 -4.59
C LEU A 190 1.04 1.00 -5.94
N PRO A 191 1.92 0.41 -6.78
CA PRO A 191 1.47 -0.13 -8.06
C PRO A 191 0.56 -1.33 -7.90
N ALA A 192 0.87 -2.23 -6.96
CA ALA A 192 0.11 -3.46 -6.74
C ALA A 192 -1.35 -3.18 -6.37
N LEU A 193 -1.62 -2.08 -5.66
CA LEU A 193 -2.97 -1.70 -5.24
C LEU A 193 -3.93 -1.57 -6.44
N HIS A 194 -3.45 -0.98 -7.54
CA HIS A 194 -4.23 -0.81 -8.75
C HIS A 194 -4.06 -1.97 -9.73
N PHE A 195 -2.83 -2.42 -9.97
CA PHE A 195 -2.56 -3.49 -10.93
C PHE A 195 -3.26 -4.79 -10.56
N ASN A 196 -3.27 -5.18 -9.28
CA ASN A 196 -3.95 -6.40 -8.85
C ASN A 196 -5.48 -6.29 -9.02
N LYS A 197 -6.06 -5.10 -8.83
CA LYS A 197 -7.48 -4.87 -9.11
C LYS A 197 -7.78 -5.04 -10.60
N LEU A 198 -7.00 -4.39 -11.46
CA LEU A 198 -7.15 -4.48 -12.91
C LEU A 198 -6.98 -5.91 -13.43
N VAL A 199 -5.97 -6.63 -12.93
CA VAL A 199 -5.73 -8.04 -13.30
C VAL A 199 -6.90 -8.91 -12.88
N LYS A 200 -7.42 -8.71 -11.66
CA LYS A 200 -8.60 -9.43 -11.18
C LYS A 200 -9.83 -9.15 -12.06
N GLU A 201 -10.11 -7.88 -12.36
CA GLU A 201 -11.25 -7.50 -13.21
C GLU A 201 -11.16 -8.13 -14.60
N LYS A 202 -9.97 -8.10 -15.22
CA LYS A 202 -9.72 -8.76 -16.52
C LYS A 202 -9.83 -10.28 -16.43
N MET A 203 -9.40 -10.87 -15.33
CA MET A 203 -9.53 -12.31 -15.09
C MET A 203 -11.00 -12.71 -14.93
N ASP A 204 -11.76 -11.96 -14.15
CA ASP A 204 -13.18 -12.19 -13.94
C ASP A 204 -13.95 -12.07 -15.29
N GLU A 205 -13.66 -11.03 -16.08
CA GLU A 205 -14.22 -10.88 -17.44
C GLU A 205 -13.84 -12.04 -18.37
N TYR A 206 -12.60 -12.52 -18.29
CA TYR A 206 -12.13 -13.65 -19.07
C TYR A 206 -12.84 -14.96 -18.68
N LEU A 207 -13.01 -15.21 -17.38
CA LEU A 207 -13.68 -16.40 -16.86
C LEU A 207 -15.19 -16.39 -17.17
N GLU A 208 -15.83 -15.21 -17.15
CA GLU A 208 -17.23 -15.06 -17.58
C GLU A 208 -17.41 -15.41 -19.07
N LYS A 209 -16.44 -15.06 -19.91
CA LYS A 209 -16.44 -15.39 -21.35
C LYS A 209 -16.06 -16.84 -21.66
N ASN A 210 -15.38 -17.53 -20.73
CA ASN A 210 -14.86 -18.89 -20.89
C ASN A 210 -15.23 -19.77 -19.67
N PRO A 211 -16.53 -20.04 -19.43
CA PRO A 211 -17.01 -20.72 -18.22
C PRO A 211 -16.48 -22.15 -18.05
N GLU A 212 -16.06 -22.80 -19.14
CA GLU A 212 -15.40 -24.11 -19.14
C GLU A 212 -14.01 -24.09 -18.46
N ILE A 213 -13.33 -22.94 -18.46
CA ILE A 213 -12.04 -22.76 -17.79
C ILE A 213 -12.24 -22.62 -16.28
N ALA A 214 -13.29 -21.93 -15.85
CA ALA A 214 -13.62 -21.77 -14.43
C ALA A 214 -13.93 -23.10 -13.74
N GLN A 215 -14.35 -24.12 -14.51
CA GLN A 215 -14.68 -25.46 -14.02
C GLN A 215 -13.47 -26.42 -14.00
N ASN A 216 -12.30 -26.01 -14.54
CA ASN A 216 -11.10 -26.84 -14.60
C ASN A 216 -9.83 -26.05 -14.23
N PRO A 217 -9.35 -26.16 -12.96
CA PRO A 217 -8.17 -25.43 -12.47
C PRO A 217 -6.88 -25.68 -13.27
N GLU A 218 -6.70 -26.87 -13.88
CA GLU A 218 -5.52 -27.18 -14.70
C GLU A 218 -5.54 -26.48 -16.06
N MET A 219 -6.73 -26.24 -16.64
CA MET A 219 -6.86 -25.48 -17.90
C MET A 219 -6.56 -23.99 -17.70
N ALA A 220 -6.98 -23.41 -16.57
CA ALA A 220 -6.67 -22.02 -16.24
C ALA A 220 -5.16 -21.78 -16.13
N TYR A 221 -4.42 -22.72 -15.53
CA TYR A 221 -2.96 -22.64 -15.39
C TYR A 221 -2.24 -22.74 -16.75
N LYS A 222 -2.63 -23.67 -17.62
CA LYS A 222 -2.06 -23.80 -18.97
C LYS A 222 -2.30 -22.58 -19.85
N HIS A 223 -3.50 -21.99 -19.77
CA HIS A 223 -3.85 -20.88 -20.64
C HIS A 223 -3.23 -19.54 -20.21
N LEU A 224 -3.08 -19.31 -18.90
CA LEU A 224 -2.45 -18.10 -18.35
C LEU A 224 -0.93 -18.07 -18.52
N TYR A 225 -0.28 -19.24 -18.57
CA TYR A 225 1.17 -19.36 -18.68
C TYR A 225 1.66 -19.88 -20.04
N GLY A 226 0.75 -20.12 -21.00
CA GLY A 226 1.08 -20.50 -22.37
C GLY A 226 1.76 -21.86 -22.52
N LEU A 227 1.27 -22.89 -21.81
CA LEU A 227 1.77 -24.27 -21.85
C LEU A 227 0.77 -25.26 -22.47
#